data_AF-A0A7X9CEC6-F1
#
_entry.id   AF-A0A7X9CEC6-F1
#
_cell.length_a   1.000
_cell.length_b   1.000
_cell.length_c   1.000
_cell.angle_alpha   90.00
_cell.angle_beta   90.00
_cell.angle_gamma   90.00
#
_symmetry.space_group_name_H-M   'P 1'
#
loop_
_entity.id
_entity.type
_entity.pdbx_description
1 polymer ?
#
loop_
_entity_poly.entity_id
_entity_poly.type
_entity_poly.pdbx_seq_one_letter_code
_entity_poly.pdbx_strand_id
1 'polypeptide(L)'
;MYNKGNELLKLCSEQNKKISEIVIEKEMEESGLSHEELMDNMKLVLETMVNSSKTALNKEVISVSRLTGGDAKKLENYKNSGNTICGDLINSAMAKALSTSEVNASMGRIVAAPTAGASGILPSAILTIGEKYNLSEEEMIYSLFTAAGV
;
A
#
# COMPACT_ATOMS: atom_id res chain seq x y z
N MET A 1 -19.99 -6.50 -15.63
CA MET A 1 -19.69 -5.07 -15.37
C MET A 1 -20.42 -4.62 -14.11
N TYR A 2 -19.72 -3.96 -13.18
CA TYR A 2 -20.31 -3.32 -11.99
C TYR A 2 -19.91 -1.84 -11.96
N ASN A 3 -20.82 -0.99 -11.50
CA ASN A 3 -20.61 0.45 -11.35
C ASN A 3 -20.98 0.95 -9.94
N LYS A 4 -21.46 0.06 -9.08
CA LYS A 4 -21.88 0.35 -7.70
C LYS A 4 -21.41 -0.74 -6.76
N GLY A 5 -21.15 -0.39 -5.50
CA GLY A 5 -20.71 -1.35 -4.49
C GLY A 5 -21.69 -2.51 -4.27
N ASN A 6 -23.00 -2.27 -4.35
CA ASN A 6 -24.01 -3.33 -4.23
C ASN A 6 -23.98 -4.33 -5.41
N GLU A 7 -23.62 -3.88 -6.61
CA GLU A 7 -23.45 -4.76 -7.78
C GLU A 7 -22.21 -5.64 -7.61
N LEU A 8 -21.10 -5.08 -7.12
CA LEU A 8 -19.88 -5.83 -6.81
C LEU A 8 -20.15 -6.90 -5.73
N LEU A 9 -20.86 -6.54 -4.65
CA LEU A 9 -21.24 -7.49 -3.59
C LEU A 9 -22.15 -8.61 -4.11
N LYS A 10 -23.06 -8.29 -5.03
CA LYS A 10 -23.93 -9.27 -5.69
C LYS A 10 -23.09 -10.27 -6.51
N LEU A 11 -22.13 -9.79 -7.30
CA LEU A 11 -21.21 -10.66 -8.07
C LEU A 11 -20.39 -11.58 -7.16
N CYS A 12 -19.83 -11.05 -6.07
CA CYS A 12 -19.09 -11.85 -5.10
C CYS A 12 -19.96 -12.99 -4.52
N SER A 13 -21.22 -12.68 -4.21
CA SER A 13 -22.17 -13.65 -3.64
C SER A 13 -22.62 -14.71 -4.65
N GLU A 14 -22.96 -14.29 -5.88
CA GLU A 14 -23.44 -15.19 -6.94
C GLU A 14 -22.35 -16.15 -7.44
N GLN A 15 -21.09 -15.70 -7.45
CA GLN A 15 -19.95 -16.48 -7.94
C GLN A 15 -19.15 -17.15 -6.83
N ASN A 16 -19.46 -16.88 -5.56
CA ASN A 16 -18.69 -17.33 -4.40
C ASN A 16 -17.19 -16.97 -4.50
N LYS A 17 -16.92 -15.70 -4.84
CA LYS A 17 -15.57 -15.14 -5.04
C LYS A 17 -15.35 -13.93 -4.15
N LYS A 18 -14.10 -13.68 -3.78
CA LYS A 18 -13.65 -12.45 -3.12
C LYS A 18 -13.68 -11.27 -4.10
N ILE A 19 -13.69 -10.05 -3.54
CA ILE A 19 -13.62 -8.82 -4.33
C ILE A 19 -12.39 -8.83 -5.26
N SER A 20 -11.22 -9.19 -4.73
CA SER A 20 -9.98 -9.29 -5.51
C SER A 20 -10.11 -10.19 -6.74
N GLU A 21 -10.77 -11.34 -6.61
CA GLU A 21 -10.92 -12.30 -7.71
C GLU A 21 -11.84 -11.72 -8.80
N ILE A 22 -12.93 -11.06 -8.42
CA ILE A 22 -13.82 -10.36 -9.37
C ILE A 22 -13.07 -9.21 -10.07
N VAL A 23 -12.22 -8.47 -9.35
CA VAL A 23 -11.42 -7.37 -9.92
C VAL A 23 -10.37 -7.91 -10.88
N ILE A 24 -9.66 -8.99 -10.53
CA ILE A 24 -8.65 -9.63 -11.39
C ILE A 24 -9.30 -10.12 -12.68
N GLU A 25 -10.42 -10.85 -12.60
CA GLU A 25 -11.11 -11.37 -13.79
C GLU A 25 -11.57 -10.25 -14.73
N LYS A 26 -12.07 -9.15 -14.16
CA LYS A 26 -12.44 -7.97 -14.94
C LYS A 26 -11.23 -7.33 -15.61
N GLU A 27 -10.13 -7.17 -14.89
CA GLU A 27 -8.89 -6.60 -15.44
C GLU A 27 -8.32 -7.48 -16.55
N MET A 28 -8.39 -8.81 -16.41
CA MET A 28 -8.01 -9.75 -17.48
C MET A 28 -8.88 -9.56 -18.73
N GLU A 29 -10.19 -9.41 -18.56
CA GLU A 29 -11.13 -9.18 -19.67
C GLU A 29 -10.87 -7.84 -20.38
N GLU A 30 -10.58 -6.77 -19.62
CA GLU A 30 -10.39 -5.41 -20.15
C GLU A 30 -8.99 -5.21 -20.77
N SER A 31 -7.95 -5.77 -20.17
CA SER A 31 -6.56 -5.59 -20.63
C SER A 31 -6.11 -6.66 -21.64
N GLY A 32 -6.77 -7.83 -21.65
CA GLY A 32 -6.34 -8.99 -22.41
C GLY A 32 -5.10 -9.70 -21.86
N LEU A 33 -4.62 -9.32 -20.68
CA LEU A 33 -3.47 -9.94 -20.02
C LEU A 33 -3.84 -11.26 -19.35
N SER A 34 -2.88 -12.17 -19.29
CA SER A 34 -3.00 -13.38 -18.48
C SER A 34 -2.95 -13.05 -16.99
N HIS A 35 -3.42 -13.99 -16.17
CA HIS A 35 -3.37 -13.86 -14.71
C HIS A 35 -1.92 -13.67 -14.22
N GLU A 36 -0.96 -14.40 -14.78
CA GLU A 36 0.46 -14.30 -14.41
C GLU A 36 1.01 -12.89 -14.69
N GLU A 37 0.76 -12.34 -15.88
CA GLU A 37 1.20 -10.98 -16.25
C GLU A 37 0.60 -9.90 -15.34
N LEU A 38 -0.67 -10.04 -14.94
CA LEU A 38 -1.30 -9.11 -13.99
C LEU A 38 -0.68 -9.20 -12.60
N MET A 39 -0.40 -10.42 -12.13
CA MET A 39 0.24 -10.63 -10.83
C MET A 39 1.67 -10.06 -10.81
N ASP A 40 2.44 -10.24 -11.89
CA ASP A 40 3.78 -9.67 -12.03
C ASP A 40 3.76 -8.14 -12.06
N ASN A 41 2.81 -7.54 -12.77
CA ASN A 41 2.62 -6.09 -12.77
C ASN A 41 2.28 -5.56 -11.37
N MET A 42 1.37 -6.23 -10.66
CA MET A 42 0.99 -5.82 -9.30
C MET A 42 2.11 -6.09 -8.28
N LYS A 43 2.95 -7.09 -8.52
CA LYS A 43 4.17 -7.31 -7.73
C LYS A 43 5.14 -6.13 -7.85
N LEU A 44 5.39 -5.62 -9.04
CA LEU A 44 6.22 -4.41 -9.23
C LEU A 44 5.65 -3.19 -8.50
N VAL A 45 4.32 -3.06 -8.48
CA VAL A 45 3.61 -2.03 -7.70
C VAL A 45 3.88 -2.20 -6.22
N LEU A 46 3.70 -3.41 -5.68
CA LEU A 46 3.95 -3.73 -4.28
C LEU A 46 5.41 -3.50 -3.90
N GLU A 47 6.37 -3.92 -4.71
CA GLU A 47 7.80 -3.70 -4.47
C GLU A 47 8.14 -2.20 -4.40
N THR A 48 7.56 -1.39 -5.30
CA THR A 48 7.75 0.07 -5.28
C THR A 48 7.14 0.70 -4.03
N MET A 49 5.97 0.22 -3.60
CA MET A 49 5.32 0.58 -2.35
C MET A 49 6.15 0.21 -1.11
N VAL A 50 6.72 -0.99 -1.07
CA VAL A 50 7.65 -1.45 -0.02
C VAL A 50 8.87 -0.55 0.05
N ASN A 51 9.50 -0.26 -1.09
CA ASN A 51 10.69 0.57 -1.13
C ASN A 51 10.44 1.99 -0.61
N SER A 52 9.37 2.65 -1.09
CA SER A 52 9.04 4.02 -0.66
C SER A 52 8.65 4.10 0.84
N SER A 53 7.94 3.10 1.36
CA SER A 53 7.49 3.06 2.76
C SER A 53 8.60 2.73 3.77
N LYS A 54 9.72 2.16 3.32
CA LYS A 54 10.87 1.79 4.19
C LYS A 54 12.07 2.72 4.08
N THR A 55 12.18 3.48 2.98
CA THR A 55 13.36 4.30 2.70
C THR A 55 13.67 5.31 3.81
N ALA A 56 12.68 6.10 4.24
CA ALA A 56 12.89 7.16 5.24
C ALA A 56 12.84 6.65 6.69
N LEU A 57 12.52 5.37 6.90
CA LEU A 57 12.63 4.72 8.22
C LEU A 57 14.10 4.46 8.60
N ASN A 58 14.96 4.24 7.60
CA ASN A 58 16.36 3.87 7.81
C ASN A 58 17.29 5.08 7.78
N LYS A 59 17.00 6.05 6.92
CA LYS A 59 17.75 7.30 6.77
C LYS A 59 16.80 8.49 6.73
N GLU A 60 17.25 9.66 7.14
CA GLU A 60 16.46 10.88 6.95
C GLU A 60 16.34 11.22 5.46
N VAL A 61 15.12 11.53 5.03
CA VAL A 61 14.83 12.00 3.67
C VAL A 61 14.24 13.40 3.80
N ILE A 62 14.99 14.40 3.34
CA ILE A 62 14.60 15.81 3.44
C ILE A 62 14.04 16.25 2.09
N SER A 63 12.91 16.95 2.12
CA SER A 63 12.28 17.47 0.90
C SER A 63 13.15 18.53 0.22
N VAL A 64 12.91 18.75 -1.08
CA VAL A 64 13.64 19.76 -1.86
C VAL A 64 13.48 21.17 -1.28
N SER A 65 12.29 21.48 -0.73
CA SER A 65 12.01 22.76 -0.07
C SER A 65 12.59 22.88 1.34
N ARG A 66 13.08 21.76 1.92
CA ARG A 66 13.51 21.64 3.32
C ARG A 66 12.43 21.97 4.35
N LEU A 67 11.15 22.00 3.94
CA LEU A 67 10.02 22.24 4.86
C LEU A 67 9.59 20.97 5.62
N THR A 68 9.96 19.80 5.12
CA THR A 68 9.53 18.49 5.65
C THR A 68 10.65 17.46 5.54
N GLY A 69 10.69 16.49 6.44
CA GLY A 69 11.62 15.35 6.36
C GLY A 69 12.19 14.92 7.70
N GLY A 70 12.47 13.63 7.84
CA GLY A 70 13.02 13.03 9.07
C GLY A 70 11.96 12.66 10.11
N ASP A 71 10.69 12.97 9.87
CA ASP A 71 9.58 12.61 10.76
C ASP A 71 9.34 11.09 10.74
N ALA A 72 9.48 10.46 9.57
CA ALA A 72 9.41 9.00 9.43
C ALA A 72 10.45 8.30 10.32
N LYS A 73 11.71 8.77 10.27
CA LYS A 73 12.82 8.25 11.08
C LYS A 73 12.59 8.49 12.57
N LYS A 74 12.15 9.70 12.92
CA LYS A 74 11.84 10.07 14.30
C LYS A 74 10.75 9.18 14.89
N LEU A 75 9.71 8.89 14.11
CA LEU A 75 8.60 8.06 14.55
C LEU A 75 8.98 6.58 14.63
N GLU A 76 9.82 6.09 13.71
CA GLU A 76 10.40 4.75 13.80
C GLU A 76 11.26 4.59 15.06
N ASN A 77 12.07 5.59 15.41
CA ASN A 77 12.83 5.60 16.66
C ASN A 77 11.90 5.65 17.89
N TYR A 78 10.82 6.42 17.84
CA TYR A 78 9.82 6.46 18.91
C TYR A 78 9.16 5.09 19.10
N LYS A 79 8.75 4.42 18.02
CA LYS A 79 8.26 3.03 18.03
C LYS A 79 9.27 2.12 18.73
N ASN A 80 10.54 2.16 18.31
CA ASN A 80 11.60 1.29 18.83
C ASN A 80 11.99 1.59 20.29
N SER A 81 11.57 2.73 20.86
CA SER A 81 11.78 3.02 22.28
C SER A 81 10.93 2.15 23.22
N GLY A 82 9.87 1.53 22.70
CA GLY A 82 8.93 0.71 23.48
C GLY A 82 8.00 1.50 24.41
N ASN A 83 8.15 2.82 24.52
CA ASN A 83 7.34 3.69 25.38
C ASN A 83 6.41 4.58 24.55
N THR A 84 5.55 3.96 23.75
CA THR A 84 4.64 4.67 22.85
C THR A 84 3.20 4.74 23.36
N ILE A 85 2.50 5.84 23.09
CA ILE A 85 1.09 6.01 23.50
C ILE A 85 0.16 5.08 22.71
N CYS A 86 0.41 4.89 21.41
CA CYS A 86 -0.46 4.15 20.50
C CYS A 86 0.02 2.71 20.20
N GLY A 87 1.05 2.23 20.90
CA GLY A 87 1.67 0.92 20.66
C GLY A 87 2.40 0.80 19.31
N ASP A 88 3.05 -0.34 19.09
CA ASP A 88 3.95 -0.53 17.95
C ASP A 88 3.22 -0.50 16.61
N LEU A 89 2.00 -1.03 16.55
CA LEU A 89 1.25 -1.18 15.31
C LEU A 89 0.93 0.17 14.67
N ILE A 90 0.33 1.09 15.45
CA ILE A 90 -0.09 2.40 14.95
C ILE A 90 1.13 3.25 14.62
N ASN A 91 2.18 3.21 15.45
CA ASN A 91 3.42 3.92 15.16
C ASN A 91 4.12 3.38 13.91
N SER A 92 4.10 2.06 13.68
CA SER A 92 4.63 1.48 12.45
C SER A 92 3.87 1.94 11.20
N ALA A 93 2.54 1.97 11.26
CA ALA A 93 1.72 2.47 10.15
C ALA A 93 2.02 3.94 9.86
N MET A 94 2.02 4.79 10.89
CA MET A 94 2.33 6.21 10.73
C MET A 94 3.74 6.43 10.16
N ALA A 95 4.74 5.69 10.64
CA ALA A 95 6.12 5.83 10.17
C ALA A 95 6.25 5.45 8.69
N LYS A 96 5.62 4.34 8.26
CA LYS A 96 5.59 3.92 6.85
C LYS A 96 4.89 4.94 5.95
N ALA A 97 3.76 5.51 6.41
CA ALA A 97 3.03 6.53 5.66
C ALA A 97 3.88 7.79 5.47
N LEU A 98 4.49 8.28 6.55
CA LEU A 98 5.42 9.41 6.51
C LEU A 98 6.61 9.12 5.60
N SER A 99 7.15 7.89 5.62
CA SER A 99 8.27 7.54 4.75
C SER A 99 7.93 7.71 3.27
N THR A 100 6.78 7.20 2.84
CA THR A 100 6.35 7.39 1.44
C THR A 100 6.09 8.87 1.13
N SER A 101 5.48 9.62 2.05
CA SER A 101 5.26 11.07 1.89
C SER A 101 6.56 11.86 1.76
N GLU A 102 7.59 11.52 2.55
CA GLU A 102 8.91 12.16 2.49
C GLU A 102 9.64 11.80 1.19
N VAL A 103 9.58 10.54 0.76
CA VAL A 103 10.13 10.11 -0.55
C VAL A 103 9.44 10.85 -1.68
N ASN A 104 8.12 11.02 -1.64
CA ASN A 104 7.38 11.82 -2.62
C ASN A 104 7.84 13.29 -2.59
N ALA A 105 7.93 13.90 -1.40
CA ALA A 105 8.37 15.29 -1.24
C ALA A 105 9.84 15.54 -1.64
N SER A 106 10.67 14.49 -1.65
CA SER A 106 12.04 14.51 -2.17
C SER A 106 12.14 14.13 -3.65
N MET A 107 11.02 14.06 -4.38
CA MET A 107 10.95 13.64 -5.80
C MET A 107 11.50 12.23 -6.06
N GLY A 108 11.42 11.35 -5.06
CA GLY A 108 11.73 9.94 -5.19
C GLY A 108 10.62 9.14 -5.87
N ARG A 109 10.89 7.86 -6.16
CA ARG A 109 9.92 6.98 -6.81
C ARG A 109 8.86 6.50 -5.80
N ILE A 110 7.59 6.75 -6.12
CA ILE A 110 6.41 6.30 -5.37
C ILE A 110 5.36 5.73 -6.33
N VAL A 111 4.35 5.07 -5.77
CA VAL A 111 3.12 4.68 -6.51
C VAL A 111 1.99 5.61 -6.10
N ALA A 112 1.26 6.16 -7.07
CA ALA A 112 0.05 6.94 -6.79
C ALA A 112 -1.07 6.02 -6.29
N ALA A 113 -1.74 6.40 -5.20
CA ALA A 113 -2.80 5.60 -4.59
C ALA A 113 -3.86 6.46 -3.87
N PRO A 114 -4.80 7.12 -4.59
CA PRO A 114 -4.90 7.24 -6.05
C PRO A 114 -4.07 8.41 -6.62
N THR A 115 -3.55 9.29 -5.76
CA THR A 115 -2.71 10.43 -6.17
C THR A 115 -1.35 10.35 -5.51
N ALA A 116 -0.37 11.13 -6.01
CA ALA A 116 0.94 11.22 -5.37
C ALA A 116 0.86 11.74 -3.92
N GLY A 117 -0.06 12.67 -3.63
CA GLY A 117 -0.23 13.22 -2.28
C GLY A 117 -0.74 12.21 -1.25
N ALA A 118 -1.56 11.24 -1.67
CA ALA A 118 -2.10 10.19 -0.80
C ALA A 118 -1.28 8.88 -0.83
N SER A 119 -0.17 8.85 -1.57
CA SER A 119 0.60 7.64 -1.88
C SER A 119 1.08 6.83 -0.67
N GLY A 120 1.18 7.43 0.52
CA GLY A 120 1.61 6.74 1.73
C GLY A 120 0.54 5.93 2.46
N ILE A 121 -0.75 6.15 2.18
CA ILE A 121 -1.84 5.54 2.96
C ILE A 121 -1.97 4.04 2.67
N LEU A 122 -2.17 3.68 1.39
CA LEU A 122 -2.34 2.30 0.96
C LEU A 122 -1.16 1.39 1.32
N PRO A 123 0.12 1.74 1.00
CA PRO A 123 1.25 0.89 1.37
C PRO A 123 1.42 0.78 2.89
N SER A 124 1.15 1.84 3.65
CA SER A 124 1.20 1.78 5.11
C SER A 124 0.22 0.76 5.68
N ALA A 125 -1.04 0.77 5.21
CA ALA A 125 -2.07 -0.14 5.67
C ALA A 125 -1.72 -1.59 5.35
N ILE A 126 -1.38 -1.89 4.10
CA ILE A 126 -1.10 -3.25 3.62
C ILE A 126 0.14 -3.82 4.32
N LEU A 127 1.25 -3.09 4.34
CA LEU A 127 2.51 -3.60 4.87
C LEU A 127 2.47 -3.74 6.39
N THR A 128 1.77 -2.86 7.09
CA THR A 128 1.67 -2.94 8.55
C THR A 128 0.81 -4.13 9.01
N ILE A 129 -0.28 -4.41 8.30
CA ILE A 129 -1.10 -5.60 8.58
C ILE A 129 -0.39 -6.87 8.09
N GLY A 130 0.24 -6.82 6.92
CA GLY A 130 1.03 -7.91 6.36
C GLY A 130 2.14 -8.36 7.31
N GLU A 131 2.94 -7.43 7.83
CA GLU A 131 3.99 -7.73 8.81
C GLU A 131 3.42 -8.23 10.14
N LYS A 132 2.31 -7.67 10.64
CA LYS A 132 1.70 -8.10 11.91
C LYS A 132 1.19 -9.54 11.89
N TYR A 133 0.58 -9.96 10.77
CA TYR A 133 0.00 -11.29 10.64
C TYR A 133 0.86 -12.26 9.83
N ASN A 134 2.08 -11.87 9.44
CA ASN A 134 2.97 -12.64 8.58
C ASN A 134 2.28 -13.10 7.28
N LEU A 135 1.56 -12.18 6.64
CA LEU A 135 0.89 -12.46 5.37
C LEU A 135 1.92 -12.60 4.25
N SER A 136 1.61 -13.48 3.31
CA SER A 136 2.38 -13.70 2.10
C SER A 136 2.35 -12.50 1.14
N GLU A 137 3.33 -12.44 0.24
CA GLU A 137 3.35 -11.45 -0.86
C GLU A 137 2.09 -11.54 -1.71
N GLU A 138 1.63 -12.76 -2.01
CA GLU A 138 0.41 -12.99 -2.77
C GLU A 138 -0.82 -12.39 -2.06
N GLU A 139 -1.00 -12.61 -0.75
CA GLU A 139 -2.10 -12.01 0.00
C GLU A 139 -2.05 -10.47 -0.03
N MET A 140 -0.86 -9.87 0.03
CA MET A 140 -0.69 -8.43 -0.12
C MET A 140 -1.05 -7.95 -1.53
N ILE A 141 -0.69 -8.69 -2.57
CA ILE A 141 -1.09 -8.39 -3.96
C ILE A 141 -2.61 -8.46 -4.11
N TYR A 142 -3.27 -9.50 -3.59
CA TYR A 142 -4.74 -9.61 -3.63
C TYR A 142 -5.43 -8.47 -2.86
N SER A 143 -4.79 -7.95 -1.79
CA SER A 143 -5.30 -6.78 -1.09
C SER A 143 -5.22 -5.49 -1.93
N LEU A 144 -4.21 -5.35 -2.80
CA LEU A 144 -4.11 -4.24 -3.76
C LEU A 144 -5.21 -4.33 -4.81
N PHE A 145 -5.51 -5.52 -5.35
CA PHE A 145 -6.66 -5.71 -6.24
C PHE A 145 -7.99 -5.39 -5.55
N THR A 146 -8.13 -5.75 -4.27
CA THR A 146 -9.32 -5.35 -3.49
C THR A 146 -9.41 -3.83 -3.38
N ALA A 147 -8.31 -3.13 -3.11
CA ALA A 147 -8.27 -1.68 -3.03
C ALA A 147 -8.56 -1.00 -4.38
N ALA A 148 -8.18 -1.60 -5.51
CA ALA A 148 -8.49 -1.09 -6.83
C ALA A 148 -9.98 -1.22 -7.20
N GLY A 149 -10.69 -2.18 -6.60
CA GLY A 149 -12.11 -2.41 -6.84
C GLY A 149 -13.06 -1.50 -6.05
N VAL A 150 -12.55 -0.67 -5.12
CA VAL A 150 -13.30 0.17 -4.17
C VAL A 150 -13.04 1.64 -4.42
#